data_AF-A0A382Z2U7-F1
#
_entry.id   AF-A0A382Z2U7-F1
#
_cell.length_a   1.000
_cell.length_b   1.000
_cell.length_c   1.000
_cell.angle_alpha   90.00
_cell.angle_beta   90.00
_cell.angle_gamma   90.00
#
_symmetry.space_group_name_H-M   'P 1'
#
loop_
_entity.id
_entity.type
_entity.pdbx_description
1 polymer ?
#
loop_
_entity_poly.entity_id
_entity_poly.type
_entity_poly.pdbx_seq_one_letter_code
_entity_poly.pdbx_strand_id
1 'polypeptide(L)' 'MSKIIFILKGEYPDAKCSLEYKSSFQLLVSTILSAQCTDERVNKVTKKMFMKYPDPKDFSNLPLELIKKEIYSTGFY' A
#
# COMPACT_ATOMS: atom_id res chain seq x y z
N MET A 1 27.52 11.02 7.70
CA MET A 1 26.44 10.02 7.55
C MET A 1 26.07 9.32 8.86
N SER A 2 27.02 8.68 9.55
CA SER A 2 26.79 7.86 10.75
C SER A 2 26.11 8.58 11.92
N LYS A 3 26.48 9.85 12.20
CA LYS A 3 25.85 10.66 13.27
C LYS A 3 24.36 10.92 13.04
N ILE A 4 23.95 11.18 11.80
CA ILE A 4 22.55 11.44 11.43
C ILE A 4 21.72 10.17 11.63
N ILE A 5 22.21 9.03 11.12
CA ILE A 5 21.51 7.74 11.26
C ILE A 5 21.37 7.35 12.74
N PHE A 6 22.40 7.59 13.56
CA PHE A 6 22.34 7.33 15.00
C PHE A 6 21.25 8.13 15.70
N ILE A 7 21.15 9.44 15.41
CA ILE A 7 20.10 10.31 15.97
C ILE A 7 18.71 9.84 15.51
N LEU A 8 18.53 9.58 14.21
CA LEU A 8 17.23 9.16 13.67
C LEU A 8 16.75 7.82 14.28
N LYS A 9 17.67 6.88 14.52
CA LYS A 9 17.35 5.62 15.20
C LYS A 9 16.93 5.83 16.66
N GLY A 10 17.49 6.83 17.34
CA GLY A 10 17.11 7.19 18.71
C GLY A 10 15.75 7.91 18.78
N GLU A 11 15.49 8.84 17.85
CA GLU A 11 14.25 9.62 17.84
C GLU A 11 13.03 8.85 17.30
N TYR A 12 13.26 7.92 16.37
CA TYR A 12 12.21 7.12 15.75
C TYR A 12 12.48 5.62 15.91
N PRO A 13 12.51 5.08 17.14
CA PRO A 13 12.89 3.69 17.39
C PRO A 13 11.93 2.68 16.75
N ASP A 14 10.67 3.06 16.56
CA ASP A 14 9.60 2.23 16.01
C ASP A 14 9.27 2.53 14.53
N ALA A 15 10.15 3.27 13.83
CA ALA A 15 9.96 3.60 12.42
C ALA A 15 9.82 2.32 11.57
N LYS A 16 8.66 2.16 10.94
CA LYS A 16 8.33 1.01 10.09
C LYS A 16 7.51 1.45 8.89
N CYS A 17 7.32 0.54 7.94
CA CYS A 17 6.42 0.76 6.82
C CYS A 17 5.00 1.05 7.35
N SER A 18 4.43 2.17 6.90
CA SER A 18 3.09 2.67 7.23
C SER A 18 1.98 1.98 6.44
N LEU A 19 2.32 1.30 5.34
CA LEU A 19 1.35 0.54 4.54
C LEU A 19 0.94 -0.74 5.28
N GLU A 20 -0.37 -1.01 5.29
CA GLU A 20 -0.95 -2.23 5.86
C GLU A 20 -0.97 -3.36 4.82
N TYR A 21 -0.34 -4.50 5.13
CA TYR A 21 -0.28 -5.67 4.25
C TYR A 21 -0.08 -6.96 5.05
N LYS A 22 -0.48 -8.09 4.46
CA LYS A 22 -0.28 -9.44 5.00
C LYS A 22 0.61 -10.33 4.12
N SER A 23 0.96 -9.88 2.92
CA SER A 23 1.78 -10.62 1.96
C SER A 23 2.63 -9.69 1.10
N SER A 24 3.67 -10.23 0.46
CA SER A 24 4.51 -9.47 -0.48
C SER A 24 3.72 -8.91 -1.66
N PHE A 25 2.67 -9.61 -2.09
CA PHE A 25 1.76 -9.14 -3.14
C PHE A 25 0.99 -7.89 -2.69
N GLN A 26 0.41 -7.94 -1.49
CA GLN A 26 -0.32 -6.79 -0.93
C GLN A 26 0.60 -5.58 -0.75
N LEU A 27 1.83 -5.79 -0.30
CA LEU A 27 2.82 -4.71 -0.20
C LEU A 27 3.13 -4.11 -1.59
N LEU A 28 3.38 -4.95 -2.59
CA LEU A 28 3.66 -4.50 -3.96
C LEU A 28 2.52 -3.62 -4.50
N VAL A 29 1.28 -4.09 -4.40
CA VAL A 29 0.10 -3.33 -4.86
C VAL A 29 -0.03 -2.02 -4.08
N SER A 30 0.10 -2.05 -2.75
CA SER A 30 0.03 -0.84 -1.92
C SER A 30 1.14 0.16 -2.27
N THR A 31 2.36 -0.29 -2.58
CA THR A 31 3.47 0.59 -3.02
C THR A 31 3.22 1.20 -4.40
N ILE A 32 2.58 0.49 -5.32
CA ILE A 32 2.18 1.05 -6.61
C ILE A 32 1.15 2.17 -6.40
N LEU A 33 0.13 1.91 -5.56
CA LEU A 33 -0.94 2.87 -5.27
C LEU A 33 -0.49 4.07 -4.41
N SER A 34 0.64 3.96 -3.69
CA SER A 34 1.18 5.07 -2.90
C SER A 34 1.84 6.14 -3.76
N ALA A 35 2.06 5.90 -5.05
CA ALA A 35 2.56 6.92 -5.97
C ALA A 35 1.62 8.15 -5.97
N GLN A 36 2.13 9.29 -5.47
CA GLN A 36 1.37 10.54 -5.33
C GLN A 36 0.08 10.41 -4.48
N CYS A 37 0.04 9.43 -3.57
CA CYS A 37 -1.07 9.22 -2.64
C CYS A 37 -0.55 9.13 -1.20
N THR A 38 -1.39 9.42 -0.20
CA THR A 38 -1.00 9.24 1.20
C THR A 38 -1.22 7.78 1.64
N ASP A 39 -0.32 7.26 2.48
CA ASP A 39 -0.45 5.88 2.99
C ASP A 39 -1.79 5.65 3.71
N GLU A 40 -2.32 6.67 4.39
CA GLU A 40 -3.65 6.61 5.02
C GLU A 40 -4.76 6.35 3.99
N ARG A 41 -4.70 7.00 2.82
CA ARG A 41 -5.67 6.79 1.74
C ARG A 41 -5.49 5.41 1.12
N VAL A 42 -4.26 5.01 0.86
CA VAL A 42 -3.93 3.67 0.32
C VAL A 42 -4.50 2.60 1.25
N ASN A 43 -4.20 2.65 2.55
CA ASN A 43 -4.69 1.69 3.54
C ASN A 43 -6.22 1.60 3.59
N LYS A 44 -6.94 2.74 3.46
CA LYS A 44 -8.41 2.74 3.41
C LYS A 44 -8.96 1.99 2.19
N VAL A 45 -8.29 2.12 1.04
CA VAL A 45 -8.67 1.45 -0.22
C VAL A 45 -8.30 -0.03 -0.17
N THR A 46 -7.04 -0.32 0.11
CA THR A 46 -6.49 -1.67 0.05
C THR A 46 -7.08 -2.58 1.13
N LYS A 47 -7.45 -2.04 2.31
CA LYS A 47 -8.18 -2.81 3.33
C LYS A 47 -9.46 -3.45 2.79
N LYS A 48 -10.26 -2.71 2.02
CA LYS A 48 -11.49 -3.23 1.41
C LYS A 48 -11.18 -4.14 0.23
N MET A 49 -10.19 -3.77 -0.58
CA MET A 49 -9.80 -4.51 -1.79
C MET A 49 -9.24 -5.90 -1.43
N PHE A 50 -8.30 -5.98 -0.48
CA PHE A 50 -7.67 -7.24 -0.07
C PHE A 50 -8.58 -8.15 0.77
N MET A 51 -9.67 -7.63 1.34
CA MET A 51 -10.72 -8.49 1.91
C MET A 51 -11.48 -9.27 0.84
N LYS A 52 -11.62 -8.71 -0.36
CA LYS A 52 -12.31 -9.35 -1.49
C LYS A 52 -11.36 -10.16 -2.36
N TYR A 53 -10.15 -9.65 -2.56
CA TYR A 53 -9.16 -10.16 -3.51
C TYR A 53 -7.79 -10.21 -2.81
N PRO A 54 -7.54 -11.18 -1.91
CA PRO A 54 -6.31 -11.23 -1.13
C PRO A 54 -5.05 -11.56 -1.95
N ASP A 55 -5.20 -12.29 -3.07
CA ASP A 55 -4.10 -12.95 -3.77
C ASP A 55 -3.97 -12.52 -5.24
N PRO A 56 -2.78 -12.71 -5.88
CA PRO A 56 -2.56 -12.35 -7.28
C PRO A 56 -3.56 -12.98 -8.25
N LYS A 57 -4.00 -14.22 -7.97
CA LYS A 57 -4.94 -14.95 -8.82
C LYS A 57 -6.33 -14.32 -8.81
N ASP A 58 -6.72 -13.69 -7.70
CA ASP A 58 -8.00 -12.98 -7.63
C ASP A 58 -7.94 -11.75 -8.55
N PHE A 59 -6.86 -10.97 -8.45
CA PHE A 59 -6.62 -9.80 -9.28
C PHE A 59 -6.59 -10.13 -10.78
N SER A 60 -5.95 -11.23 -11.17
CA SER A 60 -5.86 -11.62 -12.59
C SER A 60 -7.22 -11.93 -13.24
N ASN A 61 -8.23 -12.25 -12.43
CA ASN A 61 -9.58 -12.55 -12.90
C ASN A 61 -10.50 -11.32 -12.91
N LEU A 62 -10.05 -10.17 -12.40
CA LEU A 62 -10.89 -8.98 -12.33
C LEU A 62 -10.93 -8.22 -13.66
N PRO A 63 -12.11 -7.76 -14.10
CA PRO A 63 -12.20 -6.80 -15.19
C PRO A 63 -11.43 -5.52 -14.84
N LEU A 64 -10.72 -4.95 -15.81
CA LEU A 64 -9.96 -3.71 -15.61
C LEU A 64 -10.84 -2.58 -15.05
N GLU A 65 -12.06 -2.42 -15.56
CA GLU A 65 -13.00 -1.39 -15.11
C GLU A 65 -13.41 -1.54 -13.65
N LEU A 66 -13.43 -2.77 -13.13
CA LEU A 66 -13.66 -3.02 -11.71
C LEU A 66 -12.46 -2.58 -10.87
N ILE A 67 -11.24 -2.89 -11.31
CA ILE A 67 -10.00 -2.46 -10.64
C ILE A 67 -9.97 -0.94 -10.55
N LYS A 68 -10.18 -0.23 -11.67
CA LYS A 68 -10.22 1.24 -11.71
C LYS A 68 -11.21 1.83 -10.71
N LYS A 69 -12.41 1.24 -10.63
CA LYS A 69 -13.45 1.68 -9.68
C LYS A 69 -13.04 1.46 -8.22
N GLU A 70 -12.43 0.31 -7.90
CA GLU A 70 -11.97 0.01 -6.55
C GLU A 70 -10.83 0.95 -6.11
N ILE A 71 -9.92 1.31 -7.03
CA ILE A 71 -8.75 2.18 -6.74
C ILE A 71 -8.99 3.66 -7.05
N TYR A 72 -10.18 4.06 -7.51
CA TYR A 72 -10.49 5.44 -7.94
C TYR A 72 -9.98 6.51 -6.96
N SER A 73 -10.08 6.28 -5.65
CA SER A 73 -9.69 7.28 -4.66
C SER A 73 -8.18 7.40 -4.39
N THR A 74 -7.33 6.56 -5.01
CA THR A 74 -5.87 6.69 -4.93
C THR A 74 -5.28 7.59 -6.00
N GLY A 75 -6.07 8.01 -7.00
CA GLY A 75 -5.59 8.77 -8.15
C GLY A 75 -4.99 7.89 -9.25
N PHE A 76 -4.83 8.45 -10.46
CA PHE A 76 -4.23 7.81 -11.65
C PHE A 76 -4.75 6.38 -11.95
N TYR A 77 -6.03 6.26 -12.35
CA TYR A 77 -6.72 4.99 -12.64
C TYR A 77 -7.41 5.00 -14.02
#